data_AF-A0A373DIA4-F1
#
_entry.id   AF-A0A373DIA4-F1
#
_cell.length_a   1.000
_cell.length_b   1.000
_cell.length_c   1.000
_cell.angle_alpha   90.00
_cell.angle_beta   90.00
_cell.angle_gamma   90.00
#
_symmetry.space_group_name_H-M   'P 1'
#
loop_
_entity.id
_entity.type
_entity.pdbx_description
1 polymer ?
#
loop_
_entity_poly.entity_id
_entity_poly.type
_entity_poly.pdbx_seq_one_letter_code
_entity_poly.pdbx_strand_id
1 'polypeptide(L)'
;MLKKKLIYLEILASLLLYGCSPSVKQTQAAAEKTTIEVETTAEAKEPEIPYIEAADSFAGGSGTEEDPYQIATAEQLALMGKVNDDWSQEYNKAYYVLTADIQLNDVGNYENWKETPPEYQWKPVGDSFKGNFDGDGHVISGMYVRSVKDWFGIGLFRELFTGSVSNVKIEKGYLYINDSNTYAGGVIGNIVGNVKVENCSVDMAVCSEVTNGTDCVGGIVGWCQSGAVITECAFHGDISYRDSRGIFGGICGYASRSTIINCETTGSVRVRDEKKYPAFKDYDGRFLYG
;
A
#
# COMPACT_ATOMS: atom_id res chain seq x y z
N MET A 1 -7.49 -30.06 -19.83
CA MET A 1 -6.26 -30.78 -20.23
C MET A 1 -5.07 -29.98 -19.70
N LEU A 2 -4.50 -30.40 -18.55
CA LEU A 2 -3.36 -29.73 -17.92
C LEU A 2 -2.05 -30.12 -18.63
N LYS A 3 -1.27 -29.15 -19.09
CA LYS A 3 0.15 -29.33 -19.43
C LYS A 3 0.98 -29.08 -18.16
N LYS A 4 1.50 -30.13 -17.54
CA LYS A 4 2.51 -30.04 -16.48
C LYS A 4 3.84 -29.60 -17.11
N LYS A 5 4.37 -28.44 -16.73
CA LYS A 5 5.77 -28.05 -16.99
C LYS A 5 6.62 -28.49 -15.80
N LEU A 6 7.53 -29.44 -16.01
CA LEU A 6 8.60 -29.74 -15.04
C LEU A 6 9.71 -28.70 -15.21
N ILE A 7 10.10 -28.04 -14.12
CA ILE A 7 11.31 -27.21 -14.06
C ILE A 7 12.33 -28.00 -13.24
N TYR A 8 13.49 -28.29 -13.84
CA TYR A 8 14.63 -28.95 -13.18
C TYR A 8 15.55 -27.87 -12.58
N LEU A 9 15.86 -27.98 -11.29
CA LEU A 9 16.87 -27.16 -10.62
C LEU A 9 18.02 -28.07 -10.19
N GLU A 10 19.18 -27.97 -10.87
CA GLU A 10 20.40 -28.69 -10.46
C GLU A 10 21.12 -27.87 -9.38
N ILE A 11 21.26 -28.46 -8.17
CA ILE A 11 22.12 -27.92 -7.12
C ILE A 11 23.46 -28.65 -7.21
N LEU A 12 24.47 -28.00 -7.79
CA LEU A 12 25.86 -28.44 -7.74
C LEU A 12 26.46 -28.03 -6.39
N ALA A 13 26.56 -28.98 -5.46
CA ALA A 13 27.35 -28.82 -4.24
C ALA A 13 28.82 -29.15 -4.52
N SER A 14 29.67 -28.13 -4.62
CA SER A 14 31.13 -28.26 -4.66
C SER A 14 31.68 -28.42 -3.24
N LEU A 15 32.11 -29.65 -2.89
CA LEU A 15 32.90 -29.91 -1.69
C LEU A 15 34.36 -30.09 -2.10
N LEU A 16 35.15 -29.02 -1.94
CA LEU A 16 36.62 -29.08 -1.92
C LEU A 16 37.07 -29.64 -0.57
N LEU A 17 37.68 -30.84 -0.57
CA LEU A 17 38.48 -31.32 0.54
C LEU A 17 39.87 -31.70 0.04
N TYR A 18 40.85 -30.89 0.43
CA TYR A 18 42.28 -31.18 0.40
C TYR A 18 42.62 -32.12 1.57
N GLY A 19 43.35 -33.21 1.33
CA GLY A 19 44.06 -33.96 2.40
C GLY A 19 44.34 -35.45 2.16
N CYS A 20 45.62 -35.76 1.86
CA CYS A 20 46.43 -36.97 2.13
C CYS A 20 45.85 -38.42 2.07
N SER A 21 46.31 -39.16 1.05
CA SER A 21 46.86 -40.54 1.07
C SER A 21 45.97 -41.76 1.41
N PRO A 22 46.37 -43.00 1.00
CA PRO A 22 45.52 -43.86 0.17
C PRO A 22 44.82 -45.02 0.90
N SER A 23 43.84 -45.59 0.19
CA SER A 23 43.09 -46.83 0.46
C SER A 23 41.80 -46.67 1.26
N VAL A 24 40.64 -46.59 0.56
CA VAL A 24 39.41 -47.34 0.86
C VAL A 24 38.59 -47.42 -0.43
N LYS A 25 37.99 -48.60 -0.66
CA LYS A 25 37.29 -49.08 -1.84
C LYS A 25 36.11 -48.19 -2.27
N GLN A 26 35.90 -48.07 -3.58
CA GLN A 26 34.66 -47.55 -4.16
C GLN A 26 33.47 -48.40 -3.71
N THR A 27 32.55 -47.79 -2.97
CA THR A 27 31.18 -48.28 -2.80
C THR A 27 30.26 -47.24 -3.38
N GLN A 28 29.60 -47.58 -4.49
CA GLN A 28 28.50 -46.81 -5.07
C GLN A 28 27.35 -46.80 -4.05
N ALA A 29 27.11 -45.65 -3.41
CA ALA A 29 25.87 -45.40 -2.71
C ALA A 29 24.80 -45.06 -3.76
N ALA A 30 23.75 -45.87 -3.84
CA ALA A 30 22.59 -45.58 -4.68
C ALA A 30 21.93 -44.29 -4.17
N ALA A 31 21.80 -43.29 -5.04
CA ALA A 31 21.06 -42.08 -4.75
C ALA A 31 19.56 -42.43 -4.66
N GLU A 32 19.02 -42.42 -3.44
CA GLU A 32 17.60 -42.61 -3.22
C GLU A 32 16.86 -41.35 -3.67
N LYS A 33 16.12 -41.47 -4.78
CA LYS A 33 15.38 -40.38 -5.40
C LYS A 33 14.15 -40.07 -4.55
N THR A 34 14.30 -39.15 -3.60
CA THR A 34 13.17 -38.63 -2.83
C THR A 34 12.40 -37.64 -3.69
N THR A 35 11.27 -38.08 -4.22
CA THR A 35 10.31 -37.20 -4.90
C THR A 35 9.56 -36.39 -3.85
N ILE A 36 9.90 -35.12 -3.69
CA ILE A 36 9.09 -34.18 -2.93
C ILE A 36 7.97 -33.73 -3.86
N GLU A 37 6.77 -34.27 -3.67
CA GLU A 37 5.56 -33.72 -4.29
C GLU A 37 5.23 -32.42 -3.56
N VAL A 38 5.68 -31.30 -4.12
CA VAL A 38 5.20 -29.98 -3.70
C VAL A 38 3.77 -29.87 -4.23
N GLU A 39 2.80 -30.15 -3.37
CA GLU A 39 1.43 -29.71 -3.58
C GLU A 39 1.43 -28.18 -3.53
N THR A 40 1.54 -27.55 -4.69
CA THR A 40 1.18 -26.15 -4.84
C THR A 40 -0.31 -26.05 -4.64
N THR A 41 -0.76 -25.67 -3.45
CA THR A 41 -2.11 -25.16 -3.24
C THR A 41 -2.30 -24.02 -4.22
N ALA A 42 -3.23 -24.17 -5.17
CA ALA A 42 -3.63 -23.09 -6.03
C ALA A 42 -4.13 -21.96 -5.14
N GLU A 43 -3.38 -20.86 -5.10
CA GLU A 43 -3.79 -19.63 -4.44
C GLU A 43 -5.15 -19.25 -5.05
N ALA A 44 -6.20 -19.26 -4.22
CA ALA A 44 -7.50 -18.78 -4.66
C ALA A 44 -7.32 -17.30 -5.02
N LYS A 45 -7.39 -16.97 -6.32
CA LYS A 45 -7.26 -15.58 -6.78
C LYS A 45 -8.34 -14.77 -6.05
N GLU A 46 -7.93 -13.82 -5.23
CA GLU A 46 -8.86 -12.89 -4.59
C GLU A 46 -9.74 -12.25 -5.67
N PRO A 47 -11.04 -12.01 -5.38
CA PRO A 47 -11.93 -11.39 -6.35
C PRO A 47 -11.40 -10.01 -6.75
N GLU A 48 -11.37 -9.77 -8.05
CA GLU A 48 -10.98 -8.48 -8.63
C GLU A 48 -12.12 -7.48 -8.39
N ILE A 49 -11.78 -6.33 -7.82
CA ILE A 49 -12.72 -5.23 -7.56
C ILE A 49 -12.53 -4.22 -8.69
N PRO A 50 -13.60 -3.81 -9.40
CA PRO A 50 -13.49 -2.87 -10.49
C PRO A 50 -13.08 -1.47 -10.01
N TYR A 51 -12.58 -0.67 -10.94
CA TYR A 51 -12.37 0.77 -10.74
C TYR A 51 -13.60 1.55 -11.23
N ILE A 52 -13.78 2.77 -10.72
CA ILE A 52 -14.77 3.71 -11.25
C ILE A 52 -14.34 4.11 -12.68
N GLU A 53 -15.28 4.06 -13.62
CA GLU A 53 -15.03 4.51 -14.99
C GLU A 53 -14.83 6.03 -15.03
N ALA A 54 -13.78 6.46 -15.72
CA ALA A 54 -13.46 7.87 -15.84
C ALA A 54 -14.49 8.63 -16.70
N ALA A 55 -14.82 9.85 -16.29
CA ALA A 55 -15.60 10.78 -17.10
C ALA A 55 -14.85 11.16 -18.39
N ASP A 56 -15.57 11.70 -19.37
CA ASP A 56 -14.96 12.18 -20.62
C ASP A 56 -14.27 13.56 -20.45
N SER A 57 -14.69 14.35 -19.47
CA SER A 57 -14.12 15.68 -19.20
C SER A 57 -14.28 16.09 -17.73
N PHE A 58 -13.40 16.99 -17.28
CA PHE A 58 -13.57 17.73 -16.04
C PHE A 58 -14.79 18.68 -16.10
N ALA A 59 -15.24 19.17 -14.95
CA ALA A 59 -16.39 20.09 -14.88
C ALA A 59 -16.05 21.47 -15.47
N GLY A 60 -14.78 21.83 -15.49
CA GLY A 60 -14.25 23.10 -16.00
C GLY A 60 -12.75 23.23 -15.69
N GLY A 61 -12.22 24.41 -15.99
CA GLY A 61 -10.80 24.72 -15.79
C GLY A 61 -9.92 24.35 -16.97
N SER A 62 -8.73 24.97 -17.01
CA SER A 62 -7.67 24.73 -17.97
C SER A 62 -6.41 24.12 -17.34
N GLY A 63 -6.45 23.85 -16.03
CA GLY A 63 -5.37 23.22 -15.28
C GLY A 63 -4.25 24.17 -14.86
N THR A 64 -4.43 25.48 -15.04
CA THR A 64 -3.51 26.51 -14.54
C THR A 64 -3.82 26.85 -13.07
N GLU A 65 -2.93 27.56 -12.41
CA GLU A 65 -3.12 27.98 -11.01
C GLU A 65 -4.36 28.87 -10.85
N GLU A 66 -4.61 29.77 -11.80
CA GLU A 66 -5.76 30.68 -11.78
C GLU A 66 -7.06 30.04 -12.26
N ASP A 67 -6.98 28.89 -12.93
CA ASP A 67 -8.10 28.18 -13.53
C ASP A 67 -7.89 26.65 -13.45
N PRO A 68 -7.87 26.10 -12.22
CA PRO A 68 -7.58 24.69 -11.98
C PRO A 68 -8.66 23.79 -12.57
N TYR A 69 -8.30 22.55 -12.95
CA TYR A 69 -9.28 21.55 -13.34
C TYR A 69 -10.24 21.25 -12.19
N GLN A 70 -11.53 21.42 -12.44
CA GLN A 70 -12.58 21.30 -11.44
C GLN A 70 -13.14 19.87 -11.41
N ILE A 71 -13.19 19.29 -10.21
CA ILE A 71 -13.64 17.92 -9.96
C ILE A 71 -14.85 17.96 -9.03
N ALA A 72 -16.01 17.59 -9.58
CA ALA A 72 -17.30 17.58 -8.87
C ALA A 72 -17.89 16.16 -8.71
N THR A 73 -17.32 15.14 -9.37
CA THR A 73 -17.82 13.75 -9.30
C THR A 73 -16.70 12.73 -9.16
N ALA A 74 -17.06 11.51 -8.73
CA ALA A 74 -16.14 10.39 -8.60
C ALA A 74 -15.49 10.00 -9.93
N GLU A 75 -16.26 10.04 -11.03
CA GLU A 75 -15.79 9.76 -12.39
C GLU A 75 -14.79 10.82 -12.88
N GLN A 76 -14.94 12.07 -12.45
CA GLN A 76 -13.98 13.15 -12.75
C GLN A 76 -12.69 13.01 -11.92
N LEU A 77 -12.79 12.55 -10.67
CA LEU A 77 -11.61 12.21 -9.87
C LEU A 77 -10.89 10.98 -10.49
N ALA A 78 -11.64 9.99 -10.98
CA ALA A 78 -11.07 8.87 -11.73
C ALA A 78 -10.43 9.32 -13.07
N LEU A 79 -11.01 10.31 -13.75
CA LEU A 79 -10.40 10.94 -14.92
C LEU A 79 -9.04 11.57 -14.58
N MET A 80 -8.93 12.28 -13.44
CA MET A 80 -7.63 12.79 -12.97
C MET A 80 -6.60 11.66 -12.85
N GLY A 81 -6.97 10.51 -12.28
CA GLY A 81 -6.09 9.33 -12.24
C GLY A 81 -5.64 8.91 -13.64
N LYS A 82 -6.60 8.69 -14.55
CA LYS A 82 -6.36 8.24 -15.92
C LYS A 82 -5.43 9.18 -16.71
N VAL A 83 -5.64 10.50 -16.65
CA VAL A 83 -4.83 11.46 -17.43
C VAL A 83 -3.42 11.65 -16.87
N ASN A 84 -3.20 11.24 -15.62
CA ASN A 84 -1.90 11.32 -14.94
C ASN A 84 -1.06 10.03 -15.04
N ASP A 85 -1.62 8.95 -15.58
CA ASP A 85 -0.89 7.69 -15.81
C ASP A 85 0.15 7.79 -16.94
N ASP A 86 -0.07 8.65 -17.94
CA ASP A 86 0.77 8.74 -19.15
C ASP A 86 1.83 9.87 -19.09
N TRP A 87 2.03 10.48 -17.92
CA TRP A 87 3.03 11.55 -17.68
C TRP A 87 2.89 12.77 -18.60
N SER A 88 1.67 13.02 -19.11
CA SER A 88 1.36 14.17 -19.96
C SER A 88 1.80 15.47 -19.29
N GLN A 89 2.51 16.34 -20.01
CA GLN A 89 2.90 17.64 -19.45
C GLN A 89 1.71 18.53 -19.12
N GLU A 90 0.61 18.39 -19.86
CA GLU A 90 -0.63 19.13 -19.64
C GLU A 90 -1.24 18.78 -18.28
N TYR A 91 -1.32 17.48 -17.94
CA TYR A 91 -2.04 17.02 -16.75
C TYR A 91 -1.13 16.78 -15.53
N ASN A 92 0.08 16.27 -15.74
CA ASN A 92 0.99 15.85 -14.66
C ASN A 92 1.50 17.00 -13.80
N LYS A 93 1.45 18.23 -14.30
CA LYS A 93 1.84 19.45 -13.58
C LYS A 93 0.68 20.42 -13.35
N ALA A 94 -0.54 20.03 -13.74
CA ALA A 94 -1.70 20.89 -13.62
C ALA A 94 -2.12 21.10 -12.16
N TYR A 95 -2.99 22.08 -11.98
CA TYR A 95 -3.70 22.36 -10.75
C TYR A 95 -5.10 21.75 -10.84
N TYR A 96 -5.51 21.09 -9.77
CA TYR A 96 -6.81 20.44 -9.64
C TYR A 96 -7.47 20.93 -8.36
N VAL A 97 -8.78 21.11 -8.40
CA VAL A 97 -9.57 21.53 -7.25
C VAL A 97 -10.86 20.72 -7.16
N LEU A 98 -11.22 20.28 -5.97
CA LEU A 98 -12.56 19.75 -5.73
C LEU A 98 -13.57 20.89 -5.69
N THR A 99 -14.75 20.69 -6.29
CA THR A 99 -15.86 21.66 -6.25
C THR A 99 -17.14 21.07 -5.66
N ALA A 100 -17.07 19.83 -5.21
CA ALA A 100 -18.12 19.13 -4.50
C ALA A 100 -17.53 17.99 -3.65
N ASP A 101 -18.31 17.53 -2.68
CA ASP A 101 -18.01 16.29 -1.97
C ASP A 101 -18.12 15.09 -2.93
N ILE A 102 -17.17 14.17 -2.83
CA ILE A 102 -17.04 13.01 -3.70
C ILE A 102 -17.28 11.74 -2.89
N GLN A 103 -18.26 10.94 -3.29
CA GLN A 103 -18.48 9.61 -2.72
C GLN A 103 -18.00 8.53 -3.70
N LEU A 104 -16.98 7.77 -3.30
CA LEU A 104 -16.41 6.69 -4.12
C LEU A 104 -17.14 5.35 -3.95
N ASN A 105 -17.70 5.10 -2.76
CA ASN A 105 -18.44 3.88 -2.44
C ASN A 105 -19.56 4.15 -1.42
N ASP A 106 -20.54 3.25 -1.35
CA ASP A 106 -21.46 3.18 -0.21
C ASP A 106 -20.69 2.84 1.08
N VAL A 107 -20.88 3.62 2.14
CA VAL A 107 -20.12 3.50 3.39
C VAL A 107 -20.88 2.78 4.51
N GLY A 108 -22.04 2.19 4.21
CA GLY A 108 -22.92 1.57 5.20
C GLY A 108 -22.30 0.33 5.87
N ASN A 109 -21.40 -0.38 5.18
CA ASN A 109 -20.71 -1.56 5.69
C ASN A 109 -19.20 -1.33 5.92
N TYR A 110 -18.76 -0.08 5.96
CA TYR A 110 -17.37 0.36 6.05
C TYR A 110 -16.48 -0.46 7.02
N GLU A 111 -16.98 -0.72 8.23
CA GLU A 111 -16.26 -1.47 9.28
C GLU A 111 -15.90 -2.91 8.90
N ASN A 112 -16.54 -3.47 7.85
CA ASN A 112 -16.34 -4.84 7.38
C ASN A 112 -15.56 -4.93 6.06
N TRP A 113 -14.96 -3.84 5.57
CA TRP A 113 -14.27 -3.82 4.29
C TRP A 113 -13.01 -4.68 4.20
N LYS A 114 -12.51 -5.17 5.34
CA LYS A 114 -11.49 -6.22 5.36
C LYS A 114 -12.01 -7.52 4.74
N GLU A 115 -13.19 -7.98 5.18
CA GLU A 115 -13.79 -9.25 4.75
C GLU A 115 -14.68 -9.10 3.52
N THR A 116 -15.41 -7.99 3.44
CA THR A 116 -16.37 -7.68 2.37
C THR A 116 -16.02 -6.32 1.75
N PRO A 117 -15.11 -6.29 0.77
CA PRO A 117 -14.73 -5.04 0.13
C PRO A 117 -15.95 -4.37 -0.54
N PRO A 118 -15.91 -3.04 -0.75
CA PRO A 118 -16.98 -2.32 -1.41
C PRO A 118 -16.98 -2.57 -2.93
N GLU A 119 -17.91 -1.90 -3.63
CA GLU A 119 -18.11 -2.04 -5.07
C GLU A 119 -16.87 -1.66 -5.89
N TYR A 120 -16.19 -0.57 -5.52
CA TYR A 120 -15.06 -0.02 -6.26
C TYR A 120 -13.79 0.02 -5.43
N GLN A 121 -12.71 -0.37 -6.10
CA GLN A 121 -11.36 -0.05 -5.68
C GLN A 121 -10.97 1.33 -6.21
N TRP A 122 -10.32 2.12 -5.38
CA TRP A 122 -9.69 3.35 -5.81
C TRP A 122 -8.36 3.05 -6.51
N LYS A 123 -8.15 3.64 -7.69
CA LYS A 123 -6.86 3.63 -8.38
C LYS A 123 -6.07 4.86 -7.93
N PRO A 124 -4.98 4.71 -7.16
CA PRO A 124 -4.19 5.85 -6.73
C PRO A 124 -3.69 6.68 -7.92
N VAL A 125 -3.76 8.00 -7.81
CA VAL A 125 -3.32 8.91 -8.87
C VAL A 125 -1.79 8.90 -8.97
N GLY A 126 -1.30 8.67 -10.17
CA GLY A 126 0.07 8.94 -10.60
C GLY A 126 1.14 8.04 -9.98
N ASP A 127 2.06 7.55 -10.82
CA ASP A 127 3.32 6.93 -10.39
C ASP A 127 4.50 7.91 -10.41
N SER A 128 4.25 9.19 -10.73
CA SER A 128 5.16 10.32 -10.59
C SER A 128 4.41 11.66 -10.74
N PHE A 129 3.40 11.92 -9.89
CA PHE A 129 2.61 13.16 -9.95
C PHE A 129 3.47 14.39 -9.59
N LYS A 130 3.30 15.50 -10.32
CA LYS A 130 4.09 16.74 -10.17
C LYS A 130 3.23 17.99 -10.03
N GLY A 131 1.91 17.84 -10.03
CA GLY A 131 0.93 18.91 -10.02
C GLY A 131 0.47 19.27 -8.62
N ASN A 132 -0.65 19.98 -8.56
CA ASN A 132 -1.22 20.48 -7.31
C ASN A 132 -2.66 19.99 -7.17
N PHE A 133 -3.03 19.54 -5.98
CA PHE A 133 -4.40 19.11 -5.69
C PHE A 133 -4.90 19.82 -4.43
N ASP A 134 -5.96 20.59 -4.61
CA ASP A 134 -6.64 21.30 -3.54
C ASP A 134 -8.02 20.66 -3.29
N GLY A 135 -8.24 20.14 -2.09
CA GLY A 135 -9.54 19.61 -1.68
C GLY A 135 -10.59 20.70 -1.43
N ASP A 136 -10.20 21.97 -1.29
CA ASP A 136 -11.07 23.14 -1.05
C ASP A 136 -12.11 22.92 0.09
N GLY A 137 -11.77 22.09 1.07
CA GLY A 137 -12.65 21.76 2.21
C GLY A 137 -13.72 20.70 1.91
N HIS A 138 -13.75 20.13 0.70
CA HIS A 138 -14.65 19.04 0.33
C HIS A 138 -14.18 17.68 0.83
N VAL A 139 -15.16 16.78 1.02
CA VAL A 139 -14.93 15.41 1.51
C VAL A 139 -14.82 14.43 0.35
N ILE A 140 -13.79 13.58 0.38
CA ILE A 140 -13.73 12.32 -0.37
C ILE A 140 -14.11 11.19 0.58
N SER A 141 -15.26 10.56 0.36
CA SER A 141 -15.78 9.49 1.22
C SER A 141 -15.71 8.12 0.55
N GLY A 142 -15.54 7.09 1.37
CA GLY A 142 -15.63 5.71 0.93
C GLY A 142 -14.46 5.24 0.06
N MET A 143 -13.27 5.81 0.25
CA MET A 143 -12.08 5.39 -0.49
C MET A 143 -11.58 4.03 0.01
N TYR A 144 -11.54 3.02 -0.85
CA TYR A 144 -10.95 1.71 -0.56
C TYR A 144 -9.76 1.44 -1.47
N VAL A 145 -8.59 1.13 -0.92
CA VAL A 145 -7.42 0.76 -1.71
C VAL A 145 -6.86 -0.56 -1.18
N ARG A 146 -6.79 -1.58 -2.04
CA ARG A 146 -5.97 -2.77 -1.81
C ARG A 146 -4.61 -2.58 -2.46
N SER A 147 -3.55 -3.06 -1.81
CA SER A 147 -2.25 -3.16 -2.46
C SER A 147 -2.36 -3.98 -3.74
N VAL A 148 -1.62 -3.56 -4.75
CA VAL A 148 -1.52 -4.27 -6.03
C VAL A 148 -0.07 -4.66 -6.18
N LYS A 149 0.16 -5.94 -6.52
CA LYS A 149 1.49 -6.44 -6.83
C LYS A 149 2.22 -5.52 -7.81
N ASP A 150 3.50 -5.26 -7.53
CA ASP A 150 4.40 -4.38 -8.28
C ASP A 150 4.05 -2.87 -8.20
N TRP A 151 3.04 -2.48 -7.41
CA TRP A 151 2.78 -1.08 -7.06
C TRP A 151 3.30 -0.80 -5.65
N PHE A 152 4.38 -0.02 -5.59
CA PHE A 152 5.00 0.30 -4.31
C PHE A 152 4.25 1.36 -3.50
N GLY A 153 3.37 2.16 -4.09
CA GLY A 153 2.67 3.26 -3.41
C GLY A 153 1.16 3.11 -3.48
N ILE A 154 0.47 3.26 -2.34
CA ILE A 154 -1.00 3.32 -2.26
C ILE A 154 -1.49 4.48 -1.38
N GLY A 155 -2.65 5.01 -1.74
CA GLY A 155 -3.30 6.17 -1.12
C GLY A 155 -4.27 6.83 -2.08
N LEU A 156 -4.69 8.07 -1.80
CA LEU A 156 -5.32 8.90 -2.83
C LEU A 156 -4.38 9.07 -4.03
N PHE A 157 -3.10 9.34 -3.74
CA PHE A 157 -2.00 9.36 -4.69
C PHE A 157 -1.02 8.22 -4.46
N ARG A 158 -0.49 7.64 -5.54
CA ARG A 158 0.55 6.60 -5.43
C ARG A 158 1.91 7.22 -5.15
N GLU A 159 2.36 8.15 -5.99
CA GLU A 159 3.66 8.79 -5.85
C GLU A 159 3.67 10.25 -6.29
N LEU A 160 4.28 11.12 -5.48
CA LEU A 160 4.56 12.50 -5.84
C LEU A 160 6.07 12.79 -5.91
N PHE A 161 6.44 13.58 -6.92
CA PHE A 161 7.81 14.07 -7.11
C PHE A 161 7.95 15.56 -6.78
N THR A 162 6.96 16.38 -7.13
CA THR A 162 6.87 17.82 -6.80
C THR A 162 5.41 18.23 -6.58
N GLY A 163 5.21 19.51 -6.25
CA GLY A 163 3.89 20.11 -6.16
C GLY A 163 3.33 20.05 -4.75
N SER A 164 2.01 20.09 -4.64
CA SER A 164 1.34 20.17 -3.35
C SER A 164 0.02 19.39 -3.31
N VAL A 165 -0.31 18.92 -2.12
CA VAL A 165 -1.64 18.38 -1.81
C VAL A 165 -2.14 19.09 -0.57
N SER A 166 -3.25 19.80 -0.69
CA SER A 166 -3.80 20.64 0.38
C SER A 166 -5.28 20.44 0.59
N ASN A 167 -5.75 20.71 1.81
CA ASN A 167 -7.18 20.78 2.17
C ASN A 167 -7.97 19.50 1.86
N VAL A 168 -7.30 18.34 1.83
CA VAL A 168 -7.92 17.06 1.53
C VAL A 168 -8.59 16.52 2.79
N LYS A 169 -9.89 16.22 2.71
CA LYS A 169 -10.61 15.51 3.76
C LYS A 169 -11.06 14.15 3.26
N ILE A 170 -10.54 13.08 3.86
CA ILE A 170 -10.98 11.70 3.59
C ILE A 170 -11.82 11.22 4.76
N GLU A 171 -13.02 10.72 4.50
CA GLU A 171 -13.90 10.12 5.52
C GLU A 171 -14.24 8.67 5.18
N LYS A 172 -14.18 7.79 6.18
CA LYS A 172 -14.51 6.37 6.04
C LYS A 172 -13.71 5.72 4.90
N GLY A 173 -12.39 5.93 4.90
CA GLY A 173 -11.46 5.30 3.97
C GLY A 173 -10.91 3.98 4.50
N TYR A 174 -10.34 3.13 3.65
CA TYR A 174 -9.74 1.87 4.09
C TYR A 174 -8.55 1.50 3.21
N LEU A 175 -7.39 1.26 3.85
CA LEU A 175 -6.21 0.74 3.17
C LEU A 175 -5.99 -0.72 3.58
N TYR A 176 -6.02 -1.62 2.60
CA TYR A 176 -5.76 -3.05 2.78
C TYR A 176 -4.44 -3.45 2.13
N ILE A 177 -3.46 -3.86 2.93
CA ILE A 177 -2.10 -4.18 2.47
C ILE A 177 -1.90 -5.69 2.62
N ASN A 178 -1.91 -6.41 1.51
CA ASN A 178 -1.65 -7.85 1.43
C ASN A 178 -0.44 -8.20 0.53
N ASP A 179 0.20 -7.21 -0.09
CA ASP A 179 1.49 -7.33 -0.78
C ASP A 179 2.63 -6.74 0.07
N SER A 180 3.81 -7.36 0.00
CA SER A 180 5.01 -6.85 0.69
C SER A 180 5.66 -5.69 -0.06
N ASN A 181 6.39 -4.85 0.68
CA ASN A 181 7.13 -3.69 0.16
C ASN A 181 6.20 -2.58 -0.34
N THR A 182 5.09 -2.38 0.38
CA THR A 182 4.12 -1.31 0.10
C THR A 182 4.38 -0.07 0.96
N TYR A 183 4.30 1.10 0.34
CA TYR A 183 4.30 2.41 0.95
C TYR A 183 2.86 2.92 0.96
N ALA A 184 2.24 2.98 2.13
CA ALA A 184 0.81 3.27 2.26
C ALA A 184 0.60 4.53 3.08
N GLY A 185 -0.14 5.49 2.52
CA GLY A 185 -0.61 6.67 3.23
C GLY A 185 -2.02 7.02 2.77
N GLY A 186 -2.88 7.49 3.67
CA GLY A 186 -4.24 7.87 3.30
C GLY A 186 -4.27 8.88 2.16
N VAL A 187 -3.36 9.85 2.17
CA VAL A 187 -3.22 10.84 1.10
C VAL A 187 -2.19 10.39 0.06
N ILE A 188 -0.97 10.03 0.48
CA ILE A 188 0.13 9.74 -0.46
C ILE A 188 0.89 8.47 -0.05
N GLY A 189 1.08 7.53 -0.96
CA GLY A 189 1.93 6.37 -0.73
C GLY A 189 3.41 6.73 -0.59
N ASN A 190 3.98 7.34 -1.62
CA ASN A 190 5.41 7.69 -1.69
C ASN A 190 5.64 9.15 -2.08
N ILE A 191 6.57 9.83 -1.39
CA ILE A 191 7.07 11.15 -1.76
C ILE A 191 8.56 11.02 -2.09
N VAL A 192 8.91 11.24 -3.36
CA VAL A 192 10.29 11.12 -3.84
C VAL A 192 11.05 12.44 -3.76
N GLY A 193 10.38 13.56 -4.06
CA GLY A 193 11.00 14.89 -4.11
C GLY A 193 10.34 15.90 -3.17
N ASN A 194 10.52 17.18 -3.49
CA ASN A 194 10.07 18.29 -2.65
C ASN A 194 8.56 18.50 -2.84
N VAL A 195 7.78 17.97 -1.90
CA VAL A 195 6.31 18.02 -1.91
C VAL A 195 5.83 18.67 -0.61
N LYS A 196 4.82 19.53 -0.72
CA LYS A 196 4.09 20.07 0.44
C LYS A 196 2.78 19.32 0.62
N VAL A 197 2.53 18.83 1.82
CA VAL A 197 1.25 18.23 2.24
C VAL A 197 0.72 19.06 3.40
N GLU A 198 -0.42 19.72 3.21
CA GLU A 198 -0.91 20.72 4.16
C GLU A 198 -2.40 20.61 4.42
N ASN A 199 -2.81 20.77 5.69
CA ASN A 199 -4.23 20.83 6.06
C ASN A 199 -5.04 19.62 5.56
N CYS A 200 -4.45 18.42 5.63
CA CYS A 200 -5.12 17.19 5.23
C CYS A 200 -5.66 16.44 6.45
N SER A 201 -6.94 16.06 6.43
CA SER A 201 -7.58 15.27 7.47
C SER A 201 -8.03 13.92 6.92
N VAL A 202 -7.59 12.83 7.53
CA VAL A 202 -7.92 11.48 7.06
C VAL A 202 -8.56 10.70 8.20
N ASP A 203 -9.79 10.26 7.99
CA ASP A 203 -10.51 9.29 8.82
C ASP A 203 -10.57 7.93 8.08
N MET A 204 -9.75 6.97 8.53
CA MET A 204 -9.68 5.64 7.91
C MET A 204 -9.08 4.54 8.79
N ALA A 205 -9.44 3.29 8.51
CA ALA A 205 -8.76 2.10 9.00
C ALA A 205 -7.65 1.67 8.02
N VAL A 206 -6.52 1.25 8.57
CA VAL A 206 -5.39 0.70 7.83
C VAL A 206 -5.09 -0.70 8.34
N CYS A 207 -4.98 -1.64 7.42
CA CYS A 207 -4.91 -3.06 7.70
C CYS A 207 -3.82 -3.72 6.86
N SER A 208 -2.69 -4.07 7.49
CA SER A 208 -1.64 -4.87 6.87
C SER A 208 -1.71 -6.33 7.33
N GLU A 209 -1.80 -7.24 6.37
CA GLU A 209 -1.74 -8.70 6.57
C GLU A 209 -0.34 -9.27 6.24
N VAL A 210 0.60 -8.40 5.86
CA VAL A 210 1.95 -8.80 5.47
C VAL A 210 2.73 -9.31 6.68
N THR A 211 3.38 -10.47 6.54
CA THR A 211 4.35 -10.99 7.50
C THR A 211 5.75 -10.90 6.94
N ASN A 212 6.73 -10.52 7.76
CA ASN A 212 8.15 -10.33 7.38
C ASN A 212 8.42 -9.29 6.28
N GLY A 213 7.43 -8.46 5.91
CA GLY A 213 7.54 -7.37 4.93
C GLY A 213 8.31 -6.17 5.45
N THR A 214 8.62 -5.23 4.55
CA THR A 214 9.35 -3.97 4.83
C THR A 214 8.48 -2.75 4.49
N ASP A 215 7.20 -2.86 4.77
CA ASP A 215 6.19 -1.85 4.40
C ASP A 215 6.44 -0.55 5.16
N CYS A 216 6.14 0.60 4.55
CA CYS A 216 6.17 1.90 5.21
C CYS A 216 4.75 2.46 5.22
N VAL A 217 4.12 2.47 6.40
CA VAL A 217 2.70 2.76 6.54
C VAL A 217 2.52 3.97 7.44
N GLY A 218 1.94 5.03 6.89
CA GLY A 218 1.53 6.22 7.63
C GLY A 218 0.04 6.46 7.51
N GLY A 219 -0.55 7.19 8.46
CA GLY A 219 -1.94 7.62 8.31
C GLY A 219 -2.14 8.63 7.16
N ILE A 220 -1.17 9.52 6.94
CA ILE A 220 -1.21 10.54 5.88
C ILE A 220 -0.28 10.16 4.72
N VAL A 221 0.98 9.85 5.02
CA VAL A 221 2.02 9.53 4.03
C VAL A 221 2.76 8.23 4.35
N GLY A 222 2.96 7.33 3.39
CA GLY A 222 3.73 6.10 3.61
C GLY A 222 5.22 6.36 3.83
N TRP A 223 5.91 6.80 2.78
CA TRP A 223 7.35 7.09 2.81
C TRP A 223 7.67 8.45 2.20
N CYS A 224 8.37 9.31 2.95
CA CYS A 224 9.06 10.48 2.42
C CYS A 224 10.56 10.18 2.22
N GLN A 225 11.02 10.14 0.98
CA GLN A 225 12.42 9.85 0.63
C GLN A 225 13.34 11.05 0.85
N SER A 226 12.88 12.26 0.51
CA SER A 226 13.68 13.48 0.64
C SER A 226 12.83 14.74 0.64
N GLY A 227 12.97 15.58 1.67
CA GLY A 227 12.60 17.01 1.58
C GLY A 227 11.11 17.33 1.60
N ALA A 228 10.25 16.40 2.06
CA ALA A 228 8.82 16.67 2.18
C ALA A 228 8.53 17.62 3.36
N VAL A 229 7.49 18.43 3.22
CA VAL A 229 6.95 19.25 4.32
C VAL A 229 5.51 18.83 4.54
N ILE A 230 5.24 18.21 5.70
CA ILE A 230 3.91 17.78 6.13
C ILE A 230 3.49 18.68 7.29
N THR A 231 2.44 19.46 7.09
CA THR A 231 1.99 20.46 8.07
C THR A 231 0.49 20.39 8.29
N GLU A 232 0.05 20.60 9.53
CA GLU A 232 -1.39 20.79 9.85
C GLU A 232 -2.26 19.59 9.41
N CYS A 233 -1.68 18.39 9.39
CA CYS A 233 -2.39 17.19 8.99
C CYS A 233 -2.88 16.40 10.20
N ALA A 234 -4.05 15.77 10.07
CA ALA A 234 -4.65 14.97 11.13
C ALA A 234 -5.07 13.60 10.62
N PHE A 235 -4.63 12.55 11.33
CA PHE A 235 -5.09 11.18 11.08
C PHE A 235 -5.99 10.71 12.24
N HIS A 236 -7.18 10.22 11.92
CA HIS A 236 -8.16 9.67 12.84
C HIS A 236 -8.43 8.22 12.40
N GLY A 237 -7.90 7.24 13.13
CA GLY A 237 -8.09 5.86 12.72
C GLY A 237 -7.13 4.87 13.33
N ASP A 238 -7.40 3.59 13.06
CA ASP A 238 -6.58 2.48 13.54
C ASP A 238 -5.68 1.95 12.43
N ILE A 239 -4.39 1.87 12.71
CA ILE A 239 -3.39 1.15 11.91
C ILE A 239 -3.14 -0.19 12.59
N SER A 240 -3.51 -1.26 11.90
CA SER A 240 -3.41 -2.64 12.40
C SER A 240 -2.55 -3.49 11.47
N TYR A 241 -1.58 -4.22 12.01
CA TYR A 241 -0.64 -5.01 11.21
C TYR A 241 -0.33 -6.36 11.88
N ARG A 242 0.10 -7.37 11.12
CA ARG A 242 0.55 -8.66 11.70
C ARG A 242 1.99 -8.56 12.22
N ASP A 243 2.82 -9.55 11.90
CA ASP A 243 4.25 -9.63 12.23
C ASP A 243 5.08 -9.09 11.06
N SER A 244 4.93 -7.79 10.75
CA SER A 244 5.69 -7.11 9.70
C SER A 244 6.97 -6.50 10.28
N ARG A 245 8.07 -6.52 9.50
CA ARG A 245 9.28 -5.74 9.78
C ARG A 245 9.18 -4.32 9.22
N GLY A 246 7.98 -3.92 8.80
CA GLY A 246 7.65 -2.59 8.32
C GLY A 246 7.67 -1.54 9.42
N ILE A 247 7.57 -0.28 9.00
CA ILE A 247 7.55 0.90 9.85
C ILE A 247 6.15 1.50 9.79
N PHE A 248 5.50 1.62 10.95
CA PHE A 248 4.13 2.08 11.08
C PHE A 248 4.09 3.35 11.93
N GLY A 249 3.50 4.42 11.41
CA GLY A 249 3.39 5.71 12.10
C GLY A 249 2.03 6.37 11.91
N GLY A 250 1.57 7.12 12.90
CA GLY A 250 0.24 7.77 12.84
C GLY A 250 0.11 8.81 11.72
N ILE A 251 1.20 9.51 11.38
CA ILE A 251 1.21 10.52 10.30
C ILE A 251 2.02 10.04 9.10
N CYS A 252 3.27 9.67 9.34
CA CYS A 252 4.20 9.21 8.32
C CYS A 252 4.82 7.88 8.75
N GLY A 253 4.92 6.91 7.84
CA GLY A 253 5.60 5.65 8.11
C GLY A 253 7.10 5.86 8.27
N TYR A 254 7.77 6.40 7.25
CA TYR A 254 9.18 6.76 7.33
C TYR A 254 9.47 8.11 6.67
N ALA A 255 10.19 8.98 7.37
CA ALA A 255 10.49 10.33 6.92
C ALA A 255 12.01 10.56 6.88
N SER A 256 12.56 10.66 5.66
CA SER A 256 13.96 11.01 5.43
C SER A 256 14.08 12.48 5.04
N ARG A 257 14.89 13.24 5.79
CA ARG A 257 15.17 14.67 5.56
C ARG A 257 13.90 15.50 5.33
N SER A 258 12.83 15.16 6.03
CA SER A 258 11.50 15.75 5.86
C SER A 258 11.07 16.40 7.17
N THR A 259 10.13 17.32 7.06
CA THR A 259 9.61 18.10 8.18
C THR A 259 8.16 17.72 8.42
N ILE A 260 7.82 17.37 9.67
CA ILE A 260 6.45 17.08 10.09
C ILE A 260 6.15 18.00 11.28
N ILE A 261 5.22 18.94 11.11
CA ILE A 261 4.93 19.99 12.09
C ILE A 261 3.42 20.16 12.26
N ASN A 262 2.97 20.42 13.48
CA ASN A 262 1.56 20.68 13.80
C ASN A 262 0.61 19.58 13.30
N CYS A 263 1.04 18.32 13.33
CA CYS A 263 0.24 17.20 12.91
C CYS A 263 -0.30 16.43 14.13
N GLU A 264 -1.50 15.89 14.01
CA GLU A 264 -2.19 15.16 15.07
C GLU A 264 -2.54 13.74 14.62
N THR A 265 -2.45 12.79 15.55
CA THR A 265 -2.99 11.45 15.34
C THR A 265 -3.88 11.06 16.49
N THR A 266 -5.07 10.55 16.16
CA THR A 266 -6.00 9.92 17.09
C THR A 266 -6.34 8.52 16.60
N GLY A 267 -6.44 7.56 17.51
CA GLY A 267 -6.53 6.13 17.20
C GLY A 267 -5.26 5.37 17.56
N SER A 268 -5.13 4.12 17.10
CA SER A 268 -4.08 3.21 17.57
C SER A 268 -3.22 2.66 16.44
N VAL A 269 -1.92 2.49 16.71
CA VAL A 269 -1.01 1.69 15.88
C VAL A 269 -0.70 0.41 16.64
N ARG A 270 -1.19 -0.74 16.15
CA ARG A 270 -1.14 -2.00 16.91
C ARG A 270 -0.87 -3.23 16.06
N VAL A 271 -0.15 -4.17 16.66
CA VAL A 271 -0.03 -5.53 16.16
C VAL A 271 -1.35 -6.26 16.40
N ARG A 272 -1.87 -6.96 15.38
CA ARG A 272 -2.96 -7.93 15.50
C ARG A 272 -2.37 -9.26 15.89
N ASP A 273 -2.51 -9.58 17.16
CA ASP A 273 -2.14 -10.89 17.68
C ASP A 273 -3.09 -11.96 17.11
N GLU A 274 -2.61 -12.67 16.10
CA GLU A 274 -3.17 -13.99 15.73
C GLU A 274 -2.31 -15.14 16.25
N LYS A 275 -1.23 -14.86 16.98
CA LYS A 275 -0.43 -15.90 17.63
C LYS A 275 -1.24 -16.55 18.76
N LYS A 276 -2.00 -17.61 18.43
CA LYS A 276 -2.12 -18.74 19.34
C LYS A 276 -0.73 -19.33 19.49
N TYR A 277 0.01 -18.87 20.49
CA TYR A 277 1.18 -19.62 20.94
C TYR A 277 0.70 -21.05 21.22
N PRO A 278 1.25 -22.10 20.58
CA PRO A 278 1.06 -23.43 21.12
C PRO A 278 1.58 -23.34 22.54
N ALA A 279 0.69 -23.59 23.51
CA ALA A 279 1.07 -23.52 24.91
C ALA A 279 2.34 -24.39 25.06
N PHE A 280 3.44 -23.75 25.48
CA PHE A 280 4.73 -24.42 25.53
C PHE A 280 4.57 -25.62 26.45
N LYS A 281 4.72 -26.80 25.88
CA LYS A 281 4.83 -28.03 26.64
C LYS A 281 6.27 -28.18 27.08
N ASP A 282 6.49 -28.40 28.37
CA ASP A 282 7.80 -28.88 28.84
C ASP A 282 8.13 -30.24 28.18
N TYR A 283 9.34 -30.75 28.40
CA TYR A 283 9.75 -32.07 27.91
C TYR A 283 8.83 -33.22 28.39
N ASP A 284 7.96 -32.98 29.38
CA ASP A 284 6.98 -33.92 29.94
C ASP A 284 5.55 -33.71 29.40
N GLY A 285 5.33 -32.74 28.50
CA GLY A 285 4.02 -32.51 27.88
C GLY A 285 3.05 -31.58 28.65
N ARG A 286 3.50 -30.87 29.69
CA ARG A 286 2.67 -29.96 30.52
C ARG A 286 2.68 -28.53 30.00
N PHE A 287 1.50 -27.94 29.87
CA PHE A 287 1.32 -26.56 29.39
C PHE A 287 1.80 -25.53 30.41
N LEU A 288 2.71 -24.65 30.00
CA LEU A 288 3.13 -23.47 30.78
C LEU A 288 2.31 -22.25 30.34
N TYR A 289 1.50 -21.71 31.26
CA TYR A 289 0.81 -20.44 31.08
C TYR A 289 1.68 -19.32 31.66
N GLY A 290 1.93 -18.27 30.87
CA GLY A 290 2.55 -17.01 31.28
C GLY A 290 1.88 -15.87 30.54
#